data_AF-A0A2E1CZE5-F1
#
_entry.id   AF-A0A2E1CZE5-F1
#
_cell.length_a   1.000
_cell.length_b   1.000
_cell.length_c   1.000
_cell.angle_alpha   90.00
_cell.angle_beta   90.00
_cell.angle_gamma   90.00
#
_symmetry.space_group_name_H-M   'P 1'
#
loop_
_entity.id
_entity.type
_entity.pdbx_description
1 polymer ?
#
loop_
_entity_poly.entity_id
_entity_poly.type
_entity_poly.pdbx_seq_one_letter_code
_entity_poly.pdbx_strand_id
1 'polypeptide(L)'
;MREDLEQQEQMQNLKAFWKANGKWITSSLFLLFLIVGSINGWKLWNNYNKEKASKILTNLEKNIEAQNTDIALRLYQEISQGYPNTLQAGLAGLLIAKALISDDQRDKAASILDELTKNSQVKWLAIVRLSNVLLDLNRPGEVIEIIPEIIPDHWVGIVVDRRGDAFATLGDFESAKKDWLRALSFYNANPSNQDVTRFISRKLATIDASIRELKKPNEE
;
A
#
# COMPACT_ATOMS: atom_id res chain seq x y z
N MET A 1 2.55 -68.02 -25.54
CA MET A 1 2.51 -67.69 -26.99
C MET A 1 1.55 -66.56 -27.34
N ARG A 2 0.26 -66.56 -26.92
CA ARG A 2 -0.62 -65.37 -27.08
C ARG A 2 -0.23 -64.22 -26.13
N GLU A 3 0.06 -64.55 -24.89
CA GLU A 3 0.52 -63.58 -23.88
C GLU A 3 1.84 -62.90 -24.31
N ASP A 4 2.75 -63.62 -24.97
CA ASP A 4 4.02 -63.08 -25.47
C ASP A 4 3.82 -62.11 -26.66
N LEU A 5 2.85 -62.40 -27.55
CA LEU A 5 2.53 -61.54 -28.69
C LEU A 5 1.85 -60.24 -28.22
N GLU A 6 0.93 -60.34 -27.26
CA GLU A 6 0.25 -59.18 -26.68
C GLU A 6 1.25 -58.27 -25.92
N GLN A 7 2.20 -58.86 -25.19
CA GLN A 7 3.28 -58.09 -24.56
C GLN A 7 4.20 -57.40 -25.57
N GLN A 8 4.49 -58.04 -26.70
CA GLN A 8 5.29 -57.42 -27.77
C GLN A 8 4.56 -56.26 -28.44
N GLU A 9 3.26 -56.39 -28.71
CA GLU A 9 2.44 -55.31 -29.27
C GLU A 9 2.35 -54.12 -28.30
N GLN A 10 2.14 -54.36 -26.99
CA GLN A 10 2.15 -53.30 -25.98
C GLN A 10 3.50 -52.56 -25.92
N MET A 11 4.62 -53.29 -26.00
CA MET A 11 5.96 -52.71 -26.01
C MET A 11 6.22 -51.85 -27.26
N GLN A 12 5.75 -52.30 -28.42
CA GLN A 12 5.88 -51.55 -29.67
C GLN A 12 5.03 -50.27 -29.64
N ASN A 13 3.81 -50.34 -29.11
CA ASN A 13 2.94 -49.18 -28.94
C ASN A 13 3.54 -48.13 -27.99
N LEU A 14 4.15 -48.55 -26.88
CA LEU A 14 4.85 -47.64 -25.96
C LEU A 14 6.07 -46.98 -26.63
N LYS A 15 6.90 -47.76 -27.34
CA LYS A 15 8.05 -47.23 -28.09
C LYS A 15 7.62 -46.23 -29.17
N ALA A 16 6.55 -46.51 -29.89
CA ALA A 16 6.00 -45.61 -30.91
C ALA A 16 5.46 -44.32 -30.29
N PHE A 17 4.71 -44.42 -29.19
CA PHE A 17 4.22 -43.27 -28.43
C PHE A 17 5.38 -42.38 -27.96
N TRP A 18 6.42 -42.96 -27.36
CA TRP A 18 7.58 -42.19 -26.90
C TRP A 18 8.39 -41.59 -28.06
N LYS A 19 8.53 -42.30 -29.18
CA LYS A 19 9.21 -41.76 -30.36
C LYS A 19 8.45 -40.57 -30.95
N ALA A 20 7.11 -40.61 -30.93
CA ALA A 20 6.25 -39.53 -31.41
C ALA A 20 6.18 -38.34 -30.43
N ASN A 21 6.11 -38.59 -29.13
CA ASN A 21 5.80 -37.56 -28.12
C ASN A 21 6.98 -37.20 -27.19
N GLY A 22 8.02 -38.02 -27.11
CA GLY A 22 9.11 -37.91 -26.13
C GLY A 22 9.85 -36.58 -26.20
N LYS A 23 10.04 -35.99 -27.39
CA LYS A 23 10.60 -34.65 -27.54
C LYS A 23 9.71 -33.57 -26.88
N TRP A 24 8.40 -33.60 -27.15
CA TRP A 24 7.45 -32.67 -26.54
C TRP A 24 7.34 -32.86 -25.02
N ILE A 25 7.30 -34.10 -24.55
CA ILE A 25 7.24 -34.42 -23.12
C ILE A 25 8.49 -33.91 -22.41
N THR A 26 9.68 -34.20 -22.94
CA THR A 26 10.96 -33.77 -22.34
C THR A 26 11.13 -32.25 -22.40
N SER A 27 10.79 -31.58 -23.50
CA SER A 27 10.84 -30.12 -23.60
C SER A 27 9.85 -29.44 -22.65
N SER A 28 8.63 -29.95 -22.52
CA SER A 28 7.63 -29.43 -21.57
C SER A 28 8.09 -29.62 -20.13
N LEU A 29 8.66 -30.78 -19.79
CA LEU A 29 9.19 -31.05 -18.44
C LEU A 29 10.36 -30.13 -18.12
N PHE A 30 11.27 -29.92 -19.07
CA PHE A 30 12.39 -29.00 -18.91
C PHE A 30 11.93 -27.56 -18.70
N LEU A 31 10.96 -27.08 -19.51
CA LEU A 31 10.36 -25.76 -19.34
C LEU A 31 9.69 -25.62 -17.97
N LEU A 32 8.97 -26.64 -17.52
CA LEU A 32 8.37 -26.67 -16.19
C LEU A 32 9.43 -26.56 -15.08
N PHE A 33 10.54 -27.30 -15.18
CA PHE A 33 11.63 -27.21 -14.21
C PHE A 33 12.31 -25.85 -14.21
N LEU A 34 12.49 -25.21 -15.37
CA LEU A 34 13.02 -23.86 -15.45
C LEU A 34 12.09 -22.87 -14.73
N ILE A 35 10.78 -22.92 -15.00
CA ILE A 35 9.80 -22.04 -14.37
C ILE A 35 9.81 -22.24 -12.84
N VAL A 36 9.72 -23.48 -12.38
CA VAL A 36 9.71 -23.81 -10.95
C VAL A 36 11.04 -23.41 -10.29
N GLY A 37 12.18 -23.65 -10.94
CA GLY A 37 13.51 -23.28 -10.46
C GLY A 37 13.65 -21.76 -10.32
N SER A 38 13.22 -20.99 -11.31
CA SER A 38 13.22 -19.52 -11.26
C SER A 38 12.34 -18.99 -10.13
N ILE A 39 11.13 -19.52 -9.94
CA ILE A 39 10.22 -19.09 -8.86
C ILE A 39 10.82 -19.39 -7.49
N ASN A 40 11.38 -20.59 -7.28
CA ASN A 40 11.97 -20.97 -6.00
C ASN A 40 13.25 -20.18 -5.70
N GLY A 41 14.11 -19.99 -6.71
CA GLY A 41 15.31 -19.15 -6.58
C GLY A 41 14.96 -17.71 -6.19
N TRP A 42 13.96 -17.12 -6.85
CA TRP A 42 13.49 -15.76 -6.52
C TRP A 42 12.87 -15.69 -5.11
N LYS A 43 12.06 -16.68 -4.71
CA LYS A 43 11.49 -16.74 -3.35
C LYS A 43 12.57 -16.84 -2.28
N LEU A 44 13.59 -17.67 -2.48
CA LEU A 44 14.70 -17.82 -1.54
C LEU A 44 15.47 -16.51 -1.36
N TRP A 45 15.79 -15.84 -2.48
CA TRP A 45 16.46 -14.54 -2.46
C TRP A 45 15.61 -13.46 -1.76
N ASN A 46 14.32 -13.41 -2.04
CA ASN A 46 13.39 -12.49 -1.38
C ASN A 46 13.30 -12.74 0.14
N ASN A 47 13.27 -14.00 0.56
CA ASN A 47 13.26 -14.35 1.99
C ASN A 47 14.55 -13.92 2.69
N TYR A 48 15.70 -14.13 2.06
CA TYR A 48 16.99 -13.67 2.59
C TYR A 48 17.04 -12.14 2.76
N ASN A 49 16.55 -11.40 1.75
CA ASN A 49 16.44 -9.95 1.82
C ASN A 49 15.49 -9.49 2.95
N LYS A 50 14.34 -10.16 3.11
CA LYS A 50 13.40 -9.87 4.21
C LYS A 50 14.02 -10.11 5.58
N GLU A 51 14.81 -11.17 5.76
CA GLU A 51 15.46 -11.46 7.04
C GLU A 51 16.47 -10.37 7.42
N LYS A 52 17.29 -9.92 6.47
CA LYS A 52 18.22 -8.81 6.69
C LYS A 52 17.48 -7.51 6.98
N ALA A 53 16.46 -7.19 6.19
CA ALA A 53 15.62 -6.02 6.39
C ALA A 53 14.94 -6.04 7.78
N SER A 54 14.48 -7.20 8.26
CA SER A 54 13.90 -7.34 9.60
C SER A 54 14.90 -7.01 10.70
N LYS A 55 16.17 -7.41 10.58
CA LYS A 55 17.21 -7.08 11.58
C LYS A 55 17.44 -5.57 11.66
N ILE A 56 17.50 -4.89 10.52
CA ILE A 56 17.66 -3.42 10.47
C ILE A 56 16.42 -2.73 11.05
N LEU A 57 15.21 -3.20 10.69
CA LEU A 57 13.96 -2.68 11.24
C LEU A 57 13.91 -2.79 12.77
N THR A 58 14.25 -3.95 13.34
CA THR A 58 14.30 -4.12 14.81
C THR A 58 15.30 -3.17 15.47
N ASN A 59 16.45 -2.92 14.85
CA ASN A 59 17.42 -1.95 15.38
C ASN A 59 16.90 -0.51 15.28
N LEU A 60 16.18 -0.19 14.20
CA LEU A 60 15.53 1.11 14.03
C LEU A 60 14.47 1.32 15.11
N GLU A 61 13.61 0.34 15.36
CA GLU A 61 12.59 0.37 16.42
C GLU A 61 13.22 0.66 17.79
N LYS A 62 14.27 -0.08 18.16
CA LYS A 62 15.00 0.15 19.42
C LYS A 62 15.58 1.56 19.54
N ASN A 63 16.08 2.13 18.44
CA ASN A 63 16.64 3.48 18.46
C ASN A 63 15.54 4.55 18.53
N ILE A 64 14.37 4.33 17.93
CA ILE A 64 13.21 5.20 18.13
C ILE A 64 12.76 5.16 19.59
N GLU A 65 12.66 3.96 20.20
CA GLU A 65 12.30 3.81 21.62
C GLU A 65 13.31 4.50 22.55
N ALA A 66 14.60 4.45 22.20
CA ALA A 66 15.66 5.14 22.91
C ALA A 66 15.77 6.66 22.57
N GLN A 67 14.83 7.22 21.81
CA GLN A 67 14.83 8.62 21.35
C GLN A 67 16.08 9.03 20.56
N ASN A 68 16.75 8.07 19.92
CA ASN A 68 17.90 8.27 19.05
C ASN A 68 17.46 8.40 17.58
N THR A 69 16.62 9.41 17.27
CA THR A 69 16.01 9.58 15.93
C THR A 69 17.05 9.67 14.81
N ASP A 70 18.20 10.32 15.05
CA ASP A 70 19.27 10.40 14.03
C ASP A 70 19.87 9.04 13.67
N ILE A 71 19.98 8.13 14.65
CA ILE A 71 20.46 6.75 14.39
C ILE A 71 19.37 5.98 13.64
N ALA A 72 18.12 6.10 14.09
CA ALA A 72 16.98 5.48 13.42
C ALA A 72 16.84 5.94 11.96
N LEU A 73 17.12 7.22 11.66
CA LEU A 73 17.09 7.77 10.31
C LEU A 73 18.18 7.17 9.42
N ARG A 74 19.40 6.95 9.94
CA ARG A 74 20.46 6.24 9.19
C ARG A 74 20.11 4.78 8.92
N LEU A 75 19.50 4.09 9.89
CA LEU A 75 19.01 2.73 9.71
C LEU A 75 17.87 2.68 8.68
N TYR A 76 17.02 3.70 8.64
CA TYR A 76 16.01 3.84 7.59
C TYR A 76 16.64 3.98 6.20
N GLN A 77 17.67 4.82 6.06
CA GLN A 77 18.39 4.97 4.79
C GLN A 77 19.03 3.65 4.34
N GLU A 78 19.61 2.90 5.28
CA GLU A 78 20.20 1.59 4.99
C GLU A 78 19.14 0.60 4.48
N ILE A 79 18.01 0.49 5.16
CA ILE A 79 16.96 -0.47 4.77
C ILE A 79 16.23 -0.04 3.49
N SER A 80 16.03 1.26 3.27
CA SER A 80 15.35 1.77 2.08
C SER A 80 16.20 1.62 0.81
N GLN A 81 17.52 1.79 0.91
CA GLN A 81 18.44 1.59 -0.22
C GLN A 81 18.76 0.12 -0.46
N GLY A 82 18.99 -0.65 0.61
CA GLY A 82 19.38 -2.06 0.50
C GLY A 82 18.21 -3.00 0.18
N TYR A 83 17.01 -2.69 0.67
CA TYR A 83 15.85 -3.59 0.62
C TYR A 83 14.52 -2.88 0.26
N PRO A 84 14.49 -1.99 -0.76
CA PRO A 84 13.37 -1.07 -1.03
C PRO A 84 12.00 -1.75 -1.20
N ASN A 85 11.98 -2.96 -1.78
CA ASN A 85 10.75 -3.69 -2.11
C ASN A 85 10.21 -4.55 -0.96
N THR A 86 10.87 -4.54 0.20
CA THR A 86 10.45 -5.32 1.37
C THR A 86 9.37 -4.58 2.16
N LEU A 87 8.48 -5.34 2.81
CA LEU A 87 7.51 -4.77 3.75
C LEU A 87 8.23 -4.03 4.88
N GLN A 88 9.37 -4.55 5.32
CA GLN A 88 10.20 -4.02 6.39
C GLN A 88 10.71 -2.61 6.07
N ALA A 89 11.17 -2.35 4.84
CA ALA A 89 11.57 -1.00 4.42
C ALA A 89 10.37 -0.02 4.49
N GLY A 90 9.19 -0.46 4.08
CA GLY A 90 7.95 0.31 4.23
C GLY A 90 7.60 0.63 5.68
N LEU A 91 7.63 -0.38 6.55
CA LEU A 91 7.38 -0.22 7.99
C LEU A 91 8.41 0.71 8.65
N ALA A 92 9.69 0.57 8.31
CA ALA A 92 10.75 1.46 8.77
C ALA A 92 10.46 2.92 8.41
N GLY A 93 10.08 3.18 7.15
CA GLY A 93 9.70 4.52 6.69
C GLY A 93 8.51 5.11 7.45
N LEU A 94 7.48 4.29 7.72
CA LEU A 94 6.33 4.71 8.52
C LEU A 94 6.69 5.04 9.98
N LEU A 95 7.62 4.29 10.57
CA LEU A 95 8.07 4.49 11.95
C LEU A 95 8.95 5.73 12.08
N ILE A 96 9.94 5.89 11.20
CA ILE A 96 10.82 7.06 11.23
C ILE A 96 10.05 8.34 10.90
N ALA A 97 9.07 8.30 9.99
CA ALA A 97 8.21 9.45 9.72
C ALA A 97 7.44 9.87 10.99
N LYS A 98 6.94 8.91 11.78
CA LYS A 98 6.29 9.20 13.07
C LYS A 98 7.28 9.85 14.06
N ALA A 99 8.49 9.31 14.19
CA ALA A 99 9.51 9.89 15.07
C ALA A 99 9.90 11.33 14.65
N LEU A 100 10.07 11.57 13.35
CA LEU A 100 10.35 12.88 12.79
C LEU A 100 9.23 13.89 13.07
N ILE A 101 7.96 13.48 13.01
CA ILE A 101 6.83 14.34 13.40
C ILE A 101 6.90 14.71 14.89
N SER A 102 7.26 13.75 15.76
CA SER A 102 7.45 14.00 17.20
C SER A 102 8.61 14.97 17.48
N ASP A 103 9.63 14.97 16.63
CA ASP A 103 10.78 15.89 16.69
C ASP A 103 10.55 17.21 15.91
N ASP A 104 9.31 17.52 15.56
CA ASP A 104 8.89 18.73 14.80
C ASP A 104 9.48 18.82 13.37
N GLN A 105 10.00 17.72 12.84
CA GLN A 105 10.58 17.61 11.49
C GLN A 105 9.53 17.16 10.45
N ARG A 106 8.39 17.85 10.39
CA ARG A 106 7.22 17.47 9.56
C ARG A 106 7.55 17.41 8.06
N ASP A 107 8.35 18.32 7.51
CA ASP A 107 8.72 18.28 6.08
C ASP A 107 9.55 17.04 5.72
N LYS A 108 10.47 16.61 6.60
CA LYS A 108 11.24 15.37 6.38
C LYS A 108 10.33 14.15 6.44
N ALA A 109 9.39 14.13 7.39
CA ALA A 109 8.39 13.07 7.47
C ALA A 109 7.52 13.02 6.21
N ALA A 110 7.11 14.17 5.69
CA ALA A 110 6.35 14.28 4.45
C ALA A 110 7.13 13.70 3.27
N SER A 111 8.41 14.04 3.12
CA SER A 111 9.28 13.49 2.06
C SER A 111 9.37 11.97 2.11
N ILE A 112 9.58 11.39 3.29
CA ILE A 112 9.66 9.93 3.47
C ILE A 112 8.33 9.26 3.15
N LEU A 113 7.21 9.83 3.60
CA LEU A 113 5.89 9.28 3.33
C LEU A 113 5.53 9.38 1.84
N ASP A 114 5.92 10.46 1.15
CA ASP A 114 5.73 10.63 -0.30
C ASP A 114 6.41 9.51 -1.09
N GLU A 115 7.67 9.19 -0.76
CA GLU A 115 8.38 8.07 -1.38
C GLU A 115 7.62 6.74 -1.22
N LEU A 116 7.04 6.49 -0.04
CA LEU A 116 6.26 5.29 0.23
C LEU A 116 4.94 5.23 -0.56
N THR A 117 4.37 6.37 -0.98
CA THR A 117 3.15 6.38 -1.79
C THR A 117 3.36 5.83 -3.21
N LYS A 118 4.61 5.82 -3.69
CA LYS A 118 4.93 5.47 -5.09
C LYS A 118 4.86 3.96 -5.30
N ASN A 119 5.74 3.21 -4.62
CA ASN A 119 5.95 1.77 -4.87
C ASN A 119 6.16 0.94 -3.59
N SER A 120 5.46 1.26 -2.49
CA SER A 120 5.58 0.49 -1.25
C SER A 120 4.38 -0.41 -0.97
N GLN A 121 4.62 -1.53 -0.27
CA GLN A 121 3.55 -2.40 0.25
C GLN A 121 2.67 -1.70 1.28
N VAL A 122 3.15 -0.59 1.87
CA VAL A 122 2.41 0.25 2.83
C VAL A 122 1.84 1.52 2.19
N LYS A 123 1.80 1.60 0.86
CA LYS A 123 1.40 2.78 0.08
C LYS A 123 0.18 3.51 0.62
N TRP A 124 -0.92 2.80 0.86
CA TRP A 124 -2.17 3.44 1.26
C TRP A 124 -2.15 3.98 2.68
N LEU A 125 -1.47 3.29 3.60
CA LEU A 125 -1.24 3.84 4.94
C LEU A 125 -0.32 5.07 4.87
N ALA A 126 0.67 5.07 3.98
CA ALA A 126 1.52 6.23 3.73
C ALA A 126 0.71 7.41 3.15
N ILE A 127 -0.19 7.19 2.19
CA ILE A 127 -1.09 8.23 1.65
C ILE A 127 -1.91 8.88 2.77
N VAL A 128 -2.54 8.08 3.63
CA VAL A 128 -3.35 8.60 4.74
C VAL A 128 -2.50 9.43 5.71
N ARG A 129 -1.31 8.94 6.09
CA ARG A 129 -0.41 9.65 7.00
C ARG A 129 0.16 10.92 6.37
N LEU A 130 0.57 10.86 5.11
CA LEU A 130 1.05 12.01 4.37
C LEU A 130 -0.02 13.08 4.26
N SER A 131 -1.27 12.69 3.98
CA SER A 131 -2.40 13.61 3.92
C SER A 131 -2.54 14.42 5.22
N ASN A 132 -2.43 13.77 6.37
CA ASN A 132 -2.46 14.47 7.66
C ASN A 132 -1.27 15.43 7.83
N VAL A 133 -0.05 14.99 7.50
CA VAL A 133 1.14 15.84 7.61
C VAL A 133 1.05 17.05 6.69
N LEU A 134 0.55 16.87 5.47
CA LEU A 134 0.35 17.97 4.52
C LEU A 134 -0.72 18.96 4.99
N LEU A 135 -1.81 18.48 5.60
CA LEU A 135 -2.81 19.35 6.22
C LEU A 135 -2.22 20.16 7.38
N ASP A 136 -1.43 19.51 8.25
CA ASP A 136 -0.73 20.19 9.35
C ASP A 136 0.29 21.23 8.84
N LEU A 137 0.90 20.99 7.68
CA LEU A 137 1.81 21.90 7.00
C LEU A 137 1.09 22.97 6.15
N ASN A 138 -0.24 23.05 6.19
CA ASN A 138 -1.06 23.94 5.37
C ASN A 138 -0.79 23.78 3.85
N ARG A 139 -0.60 22.55 3.41
CA ARG A 139 -0.40 22.12 2.00
C ARG A 139 -1.55 21.25 1.50
N PRO A 140 -2.83 21.68 1.59
CA PRO A 140 -3.99 20.86 1.23
C PRO A 140 -4.05 20.50 -0.26
N GLY A 141 -3.51 21.34 -1.15
CA GLY A 141 -3.47 21.04 -2.60
C GLY A 141 -2.73 19.74 -2.90
N GLU A 142 -1.62 19.50 -2.22
CA GLU A 142 -0.82 18.28 -2.42
C GLU A 142 -1.54 17.02 -1.94
N VAL A 143 -2.45 17.13 -0.96
CA VAL A 143 -3.29 16.00 -0.54
C VAL A 143 -4.16 15.50 -1.70
N ILE A 144 -4.67 16.43 -2.51
CA ILE A 144 -5.50 16.10 -3.67
C ILE A 144 -4.65 15.39 -4.74
N GLU A 145 -3.40 15.83 -4.93
CA GLU A 145 -2.48 15.27 -5.93
C GLU A 145 -2.01 13.85 -5.60
N ILE A 146 -1.71 13.55 -4.33
CA ILE A 146 -1.19 12.23 -3.93
C ILE A 146 -2.28 11.13 -3.91
N ILE A 147 -3.56 11.51 -3.89
CA ILE A 147 -4.68 10.56 -3.84
C ILE A 147 -5.09 10.18 -5.26
N PRO A 148 -4.85 8.93 -5.69
CA PRO A 148 -5.22 8.51 -7.04
C PRO A 148 -6.74 8.40 -7.17
N GLU A 149 -7.23 8.46 -8.42
CA GLU A 149 -8.67 8.35 -8.72
C GLU A 149 -9.24 6.98 -8.36
N ILE A 150 -8.48 5.92 -8.63
CA ILE A 150 -8.87 4.54 -8.32
C ILE A 150 -8.32 4.16 -6.95
N ILE A 151 -9.24 3.93 -6.01
CA ILE A 151 -8.93 3.59 -4.61
C ILE A 151 -9.55 2.21 -4.30
N PRO A 152 -8.78 1.24 -3.77
CA PRO A 152 -9.31 -0.04 -3.33
C PRO A 152 -10.38 0.15 -2.25
N ASP A 153 -11.46 -0.63 -2.32
CA ASP A 153 -12.65 -0.47 -1.49
C ASP A 153 -12.37 -0.28 0.01
N HIS A 154 -11.43 -1.05 0.57
CA HIS A 154 -11.06 -0.99 1.98
C HIS A 154 -10.31 0.29 2.40
N TRP A 155 -9.81 1.08 1.46
CA TRP A 155 -9.16 2.38 1.70
C TRP A 155 -10.04 3.57 1.36
N VAL A 156 -11.13 3.39 0.59
CA VAL A 156 -11.94 4.51 0.09
C VAL A 156 -12.37 5.41 1.23
N GLY A 157 -12.98 4.85 2.28
CA GLY A 157 -13.53 5.63 3.40
C GLY A 157 -12.52 6.60 4.01
N ILE A 158 -11.33 6.11 4.37
CA ILE A 158 -10.32 6.93 5.05
C ILE A 158 -9.61 7.89 4.10
N VAL A 159 -9.33 7.47 2.86
CA VAL A 159 -8.60 8.30 1.90
C VAL A 159 -9.47 9.47 1.43
N VAL A 160 -10.74 9.22 1.11
CA VAL A 160 -11.64 10.31 0.65
C VAL A 160 -12.06 11.22 1.80
N ASP A 161 -12.11 10.74 3.06
CA ASP A 161 -12.28 11.63 4.21
C ASP A 161 -11.13 12.65 4.31
N ARG A 162 -9.88 12.22 4.13
CA ARG A 162 -8.71 13.12 4.09
C ARG A 162 -8.76 14.10 2.91
N ARG A 163 -9.19 13.64 1.72
CA ARG A 163 -9.33 14.53 0.56
C ARG A 163 -10.45 15.57 0.76
N GLY A 164 -11.55 15.16 1.40
CA GLY A 164 -12.61 16.07 1.81
C GLY A 164 -12.12 17.15 2.79
N ASP A 165 -11.27 16.76 3.75
CA ASP A 165 -10.62 17.72 4.66
C ASP A 165 -9.77 18.74 3.90
N ALA A 166 -8.99 18.29 2.92
CA ALA A 166 -8.19 19.17 2.07
C ALA A 166 -9.05 20.13 1.23
N PHE A 167 -10.12 19.65 0.60
CA PHE A 167 -11.06 20.51 -0.12
C PHE A 167 -11.71 21.55 0.79
N ALA A 168 -12.11 21.16 2.01
CA ALA A 168 -12.69 22.08 2.97
C ALA A 168 -11.69 23.16 3.41
N THR A 169 -10.41 22.83 3.63
CA THR A 169 -9.34 23.80 3.91
C THR A 169 -9.13 24.76 2.74
N LEU A 170 -9.31 24.30 1.50
CA LEU A 170 -9.24 25.14 0.29
C LEU A 170 -10.51 25.97 0.03
N GLY A 171 -11.56 25.79 0.84
CA GLY A 171 -12.86 26.46 0.65
C GLY A 171 -13.76 25.84 -0.43
N ASP A 172 -13.35 24.71 -1.04
CA ASP A 172 -14.19 23.96 -1.97
C ASP A 172 -15.14 23.03 -1.21
N PHE A 173 -16.18 23.63 -0.62
CA PHE A 173 -17.12 22.93 0.24
C PHE A 173 -18.00 21.91 -0.52
N GLU A 174 -18.25 22.12 -1.82
CA GLU A 174 -19.04 21.17 -2.62
C GLU A 174 -18.24 19.89 -2.90
N SER A 175 -16.95 20.00 -3.25
CA SER A 175 -16.06 18.84 -3.36
C SER A 175 -15.83 18.15 -2.02
N ALA A 176 -15.66 18.92 -0.94
CA ALA A 176 -15.54 18.38 0.41
C ALA A 176 -16.78 17.57 0.81
N LYS A 177 -17.99 18.12 0.58
CA LYS A 177 -19.26 17.44 0.84
C LYS A 177 -19.37 16.13 0.07
N LYS A 178 -19.04 16.15 -1.22
CA LYS A 178 -19.07 14.97 -2.09
C LYS A 178 -18.17 13.86 -1.55
N ASP A 179 -16.94 14.19 -1.18
CA ASP A 179 -15.99 13.21 -0.66
C ASP A 179 -16.38 12.69 0.73
N TRP A 180 -16.85 13.54 1.65
CA TRP A 180 -17.32 13.09 2.96
C TRP A 180 -18.59 12.22 2.89
N LEU A 181 -19.52 12.50 1.97
CA LEU A 181 -20.66 11.60 1.72
C LEU A 181 -20.21 10.25 1.19
N ARG A 182 -19.21 10.22 0.30
CA ARG A 182 -18.57 8.98 -0.14
C ARG A 182 -17.88 8.26 1.02
N ALA A 183 -17.17 8.96 1.89
CA ALA A 183 -16.57 8.34 3.07
C ALA A 183 -17.64 7.69 3.97
N LEU A 184 -18.73 8.41 4.20
CA LEU A 184 -19.84 7.98 5.05
C LEU A 184 -20.50 6.69 4.53
N SER A 185 -20.68 6.55 3.21
CA SER A 185 -21.28 5.33 2.64
C SER A 185 -20.43 4.08 2.89
N PHE A 186 -19.10 4.22 2.94
CA PHE A 186 -18.20 3.11 3.26
C PHE A 186 -18.16 2.81 4.76
N TYR A 187 -18.17 3.83 5.61
CA TYR A 187 -18.16 3.61 7.07
C TYR A 187 -19.45 3.02 7.59
N ASN A 188 -20.61 3.45 7.08
CA ASN A 188 -21.92 2.95 7.49
C ASN A 188 -22.15 1.46 7.17
N ALA A 189 -21.37 0.88 6.26
CA ALA A 189 -21.44 -0.55 5.96
C ALA A 189 -21.00 -1.44 7.13
N ASN A 190 -20.27 -0.88 8.11
CA ASN A 190 -19.81 -1.62 9.28
C ASN A 190 -20.23 -0.91 10.59
N PRO A 191 -21.09 -1.53 11.43
CA PRO A 191 -21.53 -0.98 12.70
C PRO A 191 -20.41 -0.60 13.69
N SER A 192 -19.20 -1.16 13.57
CA SER A 192 -18.07 -0.76 14.42
C SER A 192 -17.56 0.66 14.16
N ASN A 193 -17.98 1.30 13.07
CA ASN A 193 -17.51 2.63 12.66
C ASN A 193 -18.39 3.79 13.17
N GLN A 194 -19.29 3.55 14.13
CA GLN A 194 -20.26 4.56 14.59
C GLN A 194 -19.62 5.90 14.97
N ASP A 195 -18.46 5.89 15.65
CA ASP A 195 -17.79 7.13 16.04
C ASP A 195 -17.22 7.90 14.85
N VAL A 196 -16.69 7.19 13.86
CA VAL A 196 -16.19 7.79 12.61
C VAL A 196 -17.36 8.39 11.81
N THR A 197 -18.46 7.65 11.69
CA THR A 197 -19.71 8.13 11.09
C THR A 197 -20.20 9.41 11.77
N ARG A 198 -20.25 9.46 13.11
CA ARG A 198 -20.65 10.67 13.85
C ARG A 198 -19.71 11.85 13.60
N PHE A 199 -18.40 11.59 13.49
CA PHE A 199 -17.42 12.63 13.21
C PHE A 199 -17.63 13.24 11.82
N ILE A 200 -17.79 12.41 10.79
CA ILE A 200 -18.03 12.87 9.41
C ILE A 200 -19.37 13.61 9.31
N SER A 201 -20.43 13.12 9.95
CA SER A 201 -21.72 13.81 9.98
C SER A 201 -21.64 15.21 10.59
N ARG A 202 -20.77 15.42 11.59
CA ARG A 202 -20.52 16.76 12.15
C ARG A 202 -19.80 17.67 11.15
N LYS A 203 -18.77 17.17 10.46
CA LYS A 203 -18.09 17.93 9.39
C LYS A 203 -19.08 18.38 8.32
N LEU A 204 -19.94 17.47 7.85
CA LEU A 204 -21.00 17.75 6.87
C LEU A 204 -21.96 18.83 7.36
N ALA A 205 -22.44 18.74 8.61
CA ALA A 205 -23.33 19.75 9.19
C ALA A 205 -22.69 21.14 9.25
N THR A 206 -21.39 21.22 9.57
CA THR A 206 -20.63 22.48 9.59
C THR A 206 -20.56 23.10 8.19
N ILE A 207 -20.16 22.35 7.17
CA ILE A 207 -20.05 22.92 5.81
C ILE A 207 -21.41 23.23 5.18
N ASP A 208 -22.48 22.51 5.54
CA ASP A 208 -23.83 22.84 5.07
C ASP A 208 -24.32 24.19 5.61
N ALA A 209 -23.83 24.63 6.77
CA ALA A 209 -24.04 26.00 7.23
C ALA A 209 -23.24 27.00 6.37
N SER A 210 -21.95 26.74 6.11
CA SER A 210 -21.10 27.60 5.28
C SER A 210 -21.60 27.73 3.83
N ILE A 211 -22.02 26.63 3.20
CA ILE A 211 -22.61 26.63 1.85
C ILE A 211 -23.88 27.48 1.81
N ARG A 212 -24.73 27.39 2.84
CA ARG A 212 -25.96 28.20 2.92
C ARG A 212 -25.63 29.69 3.07
N GLU A 213 -24.64 30.03 3.87
CA GLU A 213 -24.19 31.42 4.04
C GLU A 213 -23.67 32.01 2.72
N LEU A 214 -22.85 31.26 1.98
CA LEU A 214 -22.33 31.68 0.66
C LEU A 214 -23.43 31.85 -0.40
N LYS A 215 -24.58 31.17 -0.25
CA LYS A 215 -25.71 31.24 -1.19
C LYS A 215 -26.75 32.30 -0.80
N LYS A 216 -26.59 33.01 0.32
CA LYS A 216 -27.50 34.13 0.65
C LYS A 216 -27.31 35.25 -0.39
N PRO A 217 -28.40 35.80 -0.96
CA PRO A 217 -28.29 36.99 -1.79
C PRO A 217 -27.72 38.14 -0.96
N ASN A 218 -26.84 38.95 -1.54
CA ASN A 218 -26.41 40.20 -0.90
C ASN A 218 -27.64 41.09 -0.73
N GLU A 219 -28.14 41.20 0.50
CA GLU A 219 -29.13 42.21 0.85
C GLU A 219 -28.38 43.55 0.91
N GLU A 220 -28.42 44.29 -0.21
CA GLU A 220 -28.13 45.74 -0.28
C GLU A 220 -29.36 46.56 0.15
#